data_AF-A0A5R1P001-F1
#
_entry.id   AF-A0A5R1P001-F1
#
_cell.length_a   1.000
_cell.length_b   1.000
_cell.length_c   1.000
_cell.angle_alpha   90.00
_cell.angle_beta   90.00
_cell.angle_gamma   90.00
#
_symmetry.space_group_name_H-M   'P 1'
#
loop_
_entity.id
_entity.type
_entity.pdbx_description
1 polymer ?
#
loop_
_entity_poly.entity_id
_entity_poly.type
_entity_poly.pdbx_seq_one_letter_code
_entity_poly.pdbx_strand_id
1 'polypeptide(L)'
;MKLEWEGEAEDRQAALRASEERAQLEAHTTGTPVVLGNEFSEIRVSRVETRNGSRLMIHSPRSGQWVALCPFELEALTWQSPATFSAMIGHPFGPLVTEDA
;
A
#
# COMPACT_ATOMS: atom_id res chain seq x y z
N MET A 1 27.52 5.26 -19.36
CA MET A 1 26.70 6.47 -19.52
C MET A 1 25.54 6.36 -18.55
N LYS A 2 25.46 7.20 -17.52
CA LYS A 2 24.35 7.20 -16.56
C LYS A 2 23.19 7.91 -17.27
N LEU A 3 22.09 7.20 -17.55
CA LEU A 3 20.87 7.83 -18.01
C LEU A 3 20.21 8.47 -16.78
N GLU A 4 20.26 9.78 -16.69
CA GLU A 4 19.38 10.54 -15.80
C GLU A 4 18.14 10.92 -16.61
N TRP A 5 16.95 10.65 -16.06
CA TRP A 5 15.67 11.01 -16.70
C TRP A 5 14.99 12.16 -15.96
N GLU A 6 14.16 12.91 -16.68
CA GLU A 6 13.34 13.96 -16.12
C GLU A 6 12.38 13.38 -15.08
N GLY A 7 12.46 13.86 -13.83
CA GLY A 7 11.69 13.32 -12.69
C GLY A 7 12.46 12.35 -11.79
N GLU A 8 13.68 11.90 -12.14
CA GLU A 8 14.45 10.96 -11.31
C GLU A 8 14.68 11.48 -9.88
N ALA A 9 14.95 12.78 -9.74
CA ALA A 9 15.14 13.41 -8.44
C ALA A 9 13.85 13.47 -7.62
N GLU A 10 12.71 13.70 -8.27
CA GLU A 10 11.39 13.73 -7.63
C GLU A 10 10.97 12.34 -7.17
N ASP A 11 11.14 11.32 -8.01
CA ASP A 11 10.90 9.91 -7.68
C ASP A 11 11.73 9.49 -6.47
N ARG A 12 13.02 9.87 -6.46
CA ARG A 12 13.93 9.58 -5.35
C ARG A 12 13.47 10.25 -4.05
N GLN A 13 13.08 11.52 -4.11
CA GLN A 13 12.57 12.24 -2.93
C GLN A 13 11.23 11.66 -2.45
N ALA A 14 10.35 11.28 -3.36
CA ALA A 14 9.09 10.62 -3.04
C ALA A 14 9.34 9.27 -2.34
N ALA A 15 10.28 8.48 -2.85
CA ALA A 15 10.66 7.21 -2.24
C ALA A 15 11.24 7.38 -0.82
N LEU A 16 12.11 8.38 -0.61
CA LEU A 16 12.64 8.69 0.72
C LEU A 16 11.53 9.08 1.70
N ARG A 17 10.64 10.00 1.30
CA ARG A 17 9.51 10.42 2.14
C ARG A 17 8.60 9.24 2.48
N ALA A 18 8.28 8.39 1.50
CA ALA A 18 7.46 7.20 1.74
C ALA A 18 8.15 6.20 2.69
N SER A 19 9.48 6.04 2.59
CA SER A 19 10.23 5.18 3.51
C SER A 19 10.24 5.74 4.94
N GLU A 20 10.40 7.06 5.10
CA GLU A 20 10.34 7.73 6.40
C GLU A 20 8.95 7.63 7.03
N GLU A 21 7.89 7.86 6.24
CA GLU A 21 6.52 7.74 6.69
C GLU A 21 6.22 6.31 7.17
N ARG A 22 6.62 5.30 6.39
CA ARG A 22 6.47 3.90 6.81
C ARG A 22 7.19 3.61 8.13
N ALA A 23 8.44 4.07 8.27
CA ALA A 23 9.19 3.86 9.51
C ALA A 23 8.53 4.53 10.71
N GLN A 24 7.94 5.72 10.52
CA GLN A 24 7.17 6.40 11.56
C GLN A 24 5.92 5.62 11.94
N LEU A 25 5.18 5.07 10.97
CA LEU A 25 4.00 4.23 11.24
C LEU A 25 4.37 2.93 11.95
N GLU A 26 5.43 2.26 11.48
CA GLU A 26 5.96 1.02 12.08
C GLU A 26 6.34 1.21 13.54
N ALA A 27 6.95 2.34 13.90
CA ALA A 27 7.30 2.68 15.27
C ALA A 27 6.08 2.81 16.22
N HIS A 28 4.88 3.01 15.68
CA HIS A 28 3.61 3.10 16.42
C HIS A 28 2.71 1.87 16.22
N THR A 29 3.30 0.74 15.85
CA THR A 29 2.58 -0.54 15.75
C THR A 29 2.07 -0.97 17.13
N THR A 30 0.81 -1.43 17.18
CA THR A 30 0.18 -1.96 18.39
C THR A 30 -0.33 -3.37 18.17
N GLY A 31 -0.19 -4.21 19.21
CA GLY A 31 -0.55 -5.62 19.14
C GLY A 31 0.42 -6.44 18.27
N THR A 32 -0.01 -7.65 17.93
CA THR A 32 0.79 -8.59 17.15
C THR A 32 0.44 -8.45 15.66
N PRO A 33 1.42 -8.18 14.78
CA PRO A 33 1.21 -8.22 13.34
C PRO A 33 0.68 -9.58 12.86
N VAL A 34 -0.24 -9.55 11.91
CA VAL A 34 -0.70 -10.75 11.19
C VAL A 34 0.13 -10.89 9.92
N VAL A 35 0.67 -12.08 9.71
CA VAL A 35 1.37 -12.43 8.47
C VAL A 35 0.43 -13.28 7.63
N LEU A 36 0.16 -12.83 6.40
CA LEU A 36 -0.61 -13.59 5.42
C LEU A 36 0.31 -13.90 4.24
N GLY A 37 0.40 -15.16 3.85
CA GLY A 37 1.29 -15.57 2.78
C GLY A 37 0.89 -16.87 2.11
N ASN A 38 1.47 -17.07 0.94
CA ASN A 38 1.38 -18.28 0.12
C ASN A 38 2.77 -18.61 -0.46
N GLU A 39 2.83 -19.56 -1.40
CA GLU A 39 4.07 -20.00 -2.03
C GLU A 39 4.74 -18.93 -2.92
N PHE A 40 4.04 -17.84 -3.22
CA PHE A 40 4.54 -16.77 -4.09
C PHE A 40 4.78 -15.44 -3.37
N SER A 41 4.14 -15.21 -2.22
CA SER A 41 4.07 -13.90 -1.60
C SER A 41 3.82 -13.93 -0.09
N GLU A 42 4.29 -12.89 0.59
CA GLU A 42 3.99 -12.58 1.99
C GLU A 42 3.52 -11.11 2.07
N ILE A 43 2.51 -10.87 2.90
CA ILE A 43 2.10 -9.55 3.36
C ILE A 43 2.05 -9.53 4.89
N ARG A 44 2.36 -8.37 5.46
CA ARG A 44 2.29 -8.10 6.90
C ARG A 44 1.22 -7.06 7.14
N VAL A 45 0.30 -7.37 8.03
CA VAL A 45 -0.83 -6.52 8.40
C VAL A 45 -0.66 -6.12 9.86
N SER A 46 -0.57 -4.83 10.11
CA SER A 46 -0.30 -4.28 11.45
C SER A 46 -1.29 -3.16 11.76
N ARG A 47 -1.78 -3.11 12.99
CA ARG A 47 -2.48 -1.92 13.49
C ARG A 47 -1.44 -0.89 13.91
N VAL A 48 -1.55 0.32 13.41
CA VAL A 48 -0.66 1.44 13.77
C VAL A 48 -1.49 2.59 14.33
N GLU A 49 -1.01 3.24 15.38
CA GLU A 49 -1.67 4.41 15.95
C GLU A 49 -1.10 5.70 15.38
N THR A 50 -1.99 6.59 14.94
CA THR A 50 -1.62 7.91 14.44
C THR A 50 -2.31 8.99 15.26
N ARG A 51 -1.91 10.26 15.08
CA ARG A 51 -2.61 11.40 15.71
C ARG A 51 -4.08 11.50 15.30
N ASN A 52 -4.43 10.95 14.14
CA ASN A 52 -5.78 11.00 13.56
C ASN A 52 -6.56 9.71 13.80
N GLY A 53 -6.11 8.85 14.71
CA GLY A 53 -6.72 7.55 15.02
C GLY A 53 -5.94 6.36 14.47
N SER A 54 -6.52 5.18 14.62
CA SER A 54 -5.91 3.92 14.21
C SER A 54 -5.94 3.73 12.70
N ARG A 55 -4.91 3.07 12.18
CA ARG A 55 -4.85 2.64 10.78
C ARG A 55 -4.44 1.18 10.70
N LEU A 56 -4.86 0.53 9.62
CA LEU A 56 -4.36 -0.78 9.22
C LEU A 56 -3.27 -0.59 8.17
N MET A 57 -2.02 -0.85 8.58
CA MET A 57 -0.89 -0.86 7.68
C MET A 57 -0.75 -2.24 7.03
N ILE A 58 -0.72 -2.28 5.70
CA ILE A 58 -0.49 -3.47 4.90
C ILE A 58 0.82 -3.26 4.15
N HIS A 59 1.78 -4.17 4.32
CA HIS A 59 3.10 -4.08 3.72
C HIS A 59 3.50 -5.41 3.07
N SER A 60 4.04 -5.36 1.85
CA SER A 60 4.66 -6.51 1.19
C SER A 60 6.18 -6.41 1.29
N PRO A 61 6.85 -7.27 2.08
CA PRO A 61 8.31 -7.24 2.19
C PRO A 61 9.04 -7.49 0.87
N ARG A 62 8.41 -8.23 -0.06
CA ARG A 62 9.01 -8.60 -1.35
C ARG A 62 9.11 -7.41 -2.29
N SER A 63 8.06 -6.59 -2.41
CA SER A 63 8.04 -5.43 -3.30
C SER A 63 8.39 -4.13 -2.59
N GLY A 64 8.38 -4.10 -1.26
CA GLY A 64 8.50 -2.88 -0.45
C GLY A 64 7.26 -1.99 -0.52
N GLN A 65 6.21 -2.38 -1.25
CA GLN A 65 4.96 -1.63 -1.32
C GLN A 65 4.20 -1.71 -0.01
N TRP A 66 3.53 -0.62 0.33
CA TRP A 66 2.75 -0.53 1.55
C TRP A 66 1.62 0.49 1.39
N VAL A 67 0.62 0.36 2.26
CA VAL A 67 -0.48 1.32 2.41
C VAL A 67 -0.93 1.34 3.87
N ALA A 68 -1.42 2.49 4.35
CA ALA A 68 -2.00 2.62 5.69
C ALA A 68 -3.43 3.18 5.62
N LEU A 69 -4.40 2.28 5.79
CA LEU A 69 -5.82 2.56 5.60
C LEU A 69 -6.49 2.93 6.92
N CYS A 70 -7.24 4.03 6.94
CA CYS A 70 -8.14 4.36 8.03
C CYS A 70 -9.43 3.50 7.97
N PRO A 71 -10.27 3.51 9.02
CA PRO A 71 -11.47 2.69 9.06
C PRO A 71 -12.45 2.92 7.89
N PHE A 72 -12.62 4.16 7.43
CA PHE A 72 -13.51 4.47 6.29
C PHE A 72 -12.95 3.94 4.96
N GLU A 73 -11.65 4.03 4.76
CA GLU A 73 -11.01 3.48 3.55
C GLU A 73 -11.14 1.95 3.53
N LEU A 74 -11.02 1.29 4.68
CA LEU A 74 -11.28 -0.15 4.81
C LEU A 74 -12.74 -0.49 4.54
N GLU A 75 -13.68 0.27 5.09
CA GLU A 75 -15.11 0.09 4.85
C GLU A 75 -15.42 0.17 3.35
N ALA A 76 -14.87 1.17 2.66
CA ALA A 76 -15.05 1.33 1.22
C ALA A 76 -14.55 0.11 0.41
N LEU A 77 -13.49 -0.57 0.86
CA LEU A 77 -13.04 -1.83 0.26
C LEU A 77 -14.06 -2.96 0.47
N THR A 78 -14.72 -3.02 1.62
CA THR A 78 -15.73 -4.07 1.89
C THR A 78 -16.98 -3.94 1.03
N TRP A 79 -17.24 -2.76 0.46
CA TRP A 79 -18.37 -2.54 -0.45
C TRP A 79 -18.07 -2.93 -1.90
N GLN A 80 -16.81 -3.28 -2.22
CA GLN A 80 -16.44 -3.65 -3.57
C GLN A 80 -16.85 -5.09 -3.90
N SER A 81 -17.23 -5.30 -5.16
CA SER A 81 -17.57 -6.64 -5.64
C SER A 81 -16.29 -7.48 -5.91
N PRO A 82 -16.38 -8.82 -5.88
CA PRO A 82 -15.29 -9.68 -6.32
C PRO A 82 -14.83 -9.40 -7.77
N ALA A 83 -15.74 -8.92 -8.64
CA ALA A 83 -15.41 -8.54 -10.01
C ALA A 83 -14.49 -7.32 -10.04
N THR A 84 -14.74 -6.33 -9.18
CA THR A 84 -13.89 -5.13 -9.04
C THR A 84 -12.47 -5.53 -8.63
N PHE A 85 -12.32 -6.41 -7.63
CA PHE A 85 -11.00 -6.87 -7.21
C PHE A 85 -10.30 -7.70 -8.28
N SER A 86 -11.04 -8.55 -9.00
CA SER A 86 -10.49 -9.33 -10.11
C SER A 86 -9.92 -8.43 -11.20
N ALA A 87 -10.61 -7.33 -11.54
CA ALA A 87 -10.12 -6.35 -12.49
C ALA A 87 -8.82 -5.66 -12.02
N MET A 88 -8.76 -5.23 -10.75
CA MET A 88 -7.55 -4.62 -10.16
C MET A 88 -6.35 -5.57 -10.17
N ILE A 89 -6.57 -6.85 -9.85
CA ILE A 89 -5.51 -7.85 -9.78
C ILE A 89 -5.05 -8.27 -11.18
N GLY A 90 -5.97 -8.35 -12.14
CA GLY A 90 -5.66 -8.70 -13.54
C GLY A 90 -4.92 -7.60 -14.30
N HIS A 91 -5.15 -6.34 -13.94
CA HIS A 91 -4.49 -5.17 -14.55
C HIS A 91 -3.80 -4.32 -13.48
N PRO A 92 -2.72 -4.84 -12.86
CA PRO A 92 -2.00 -4.08 -11.85
C PRO A 92 -1.47 -2.78 -12.48
N PHE A 93 -1.72 -1.66 -11.81
CA PHE A 93 -1.36 -0.30 -12.25
C PHE A 93 -2.12 0.23 -13.47
N GLY A 94 -3.10 -0.51 -14.00
CA GLY A 94 -4.00 -0.04 -15.06
C GLY A 94 -5.21 0.74 -14.53
N PRO A 95 -5.85 1.57 -15.36
CA PRO A 95 -7.09 2.23 -14.99
C PRO A 95 -8.24 1.22 -14.86
N LEU A 96 -9.07 1.38 -13.82
CA LEU A 96 -10.30 0.58 -13.65
C LEU A 96 -11.46 1.05 -14.53
N VAL A 97 -11.45 2.33 -14.90
CA VAL A 97 -12.44 2.95 -15.76
C VAL A 97 -11.71 3.37 -17.03
N THR A 98 -12.15 2.84 -18.16
CA THR A 98 -11.69 3.28 -19.48
C THR A 98 -12.57 4.43 -19.95
N GLU A 99 -12.01 5.35 -20.75
CA GLU A 99 -12.72 6.54 -21.23
C GLU A 99 -13.98 6.23 -22.08
N ASP A 100 -14.13 4.98 -22.53
CA ASP A 100 -15.26 4.51 -23.34
C ASP A 100 -16.42 3.87 -22.54
N ALA A 101 -16.44 3.96 -21.20
CA ALA A 101 -17.41 3.29 -20.32
C ALA A 101 -18.63 4.16 -19.92
#